data_AF-A0A5C4R1I7-F1
#
_entry.id   AF-A0A5C4R1I7-F1
#
_cell.length_a   1.000
_cell.length_b   1.000
_cell.length_c   1.000
_cell.angle_alpha   90.00
_cell.angle_beta   90.00
_cell.angle_gamma   90.00
#
_symmetry.space_group_name_H-M   'P 1'
#
loop_
_entity.id
_entity.type
_entity.pdbx_description
1 polymer ?
#
loop_
_entity_poly.entity_id
_entity_poly.type
_entity_poly.pdbx_seq_one_letter_code
_entity_poly.pdbx_strand_id
1 'polypeptide(L)'
;MCDLNALFAKCSYLMLFALEEDRSMSFATAYEHYFVKLVNNTRLENGLAPLKIAKPLNESAERHSQWMLYADMFSHVGAGGSSASDRMEKAGFPMYGENWGTRENLAYVSVRGAADLTDEIRQLHQNLLNSPSHYRNIVDPDMEFIGIGLEMGNFQGHAVLMVTQNFGRTTGQPVLDTGVFGRGIVPAIDTSAESRGEWRDDSFDGVVKTSSPDGLAVQGTARSDDFQLGGRADLARGLAGDDWIHGGGGNDTLDGGQGDDRLIGGYGFDVLLGGLGNDVLDGNQGNDRLEGHGGNDLLWGRDGDDTLNGGFGFDTLIGGNGNDVLWGGGGNDKLVGGIGSDTIQGGAGNDTLIGSQGNDVLTGGAGADTFVFHAGGGSDNITDYQVGIDRLMIDDAILRQSVPGFYDIITETPTKAVLDFGNGNVITLIGKGITAEAIAEDILLF
;
A
#
# COMPACT_ATOMS: atom_id res chain seq x y z
N MET A 1 -35.01 58.53 -17.42
CA MET A 1 -35.07 57.32 -18.27
C MET A 1 -34.83 56.13 -17.34
N CYS A 2 -35.76 55.16 -17.38
CA CYS A 2 -35.81 53.77 -16.89
C CYS A 2 -34.72 53.26 -15.92
N ASP A 3 -34.95 52.31 -15.02
CA ASP A 3 -36.07 51.69 -14.30
C ASP A 3 -35.35 50.77 -13.31
N LEU A 4 -35.63 50.88 -12.01
CA LEU A 4 -34.83 50.25 -10.93
C LEU A 4 -35.75 49.34 -10.12
N ASN A 5 -36.21 48.28 -10.77
CA ASN A 5 -36.94 47.16 -10.18
C ASN A 5 -36.28 45.84 -10.61
N ALA A 6 -35.24 45.41 -9.90
CA ALA A 6 -34.92 43.99 -9.64
C ALA A 6 -33.58 43.84 -8.91
N LEU A 7 -33.60 42.93 -7.93
CA LEU A 7 -32.51 42.42 -7.07
C LEU A 7 -32.07 43.31 -5.89
N PHE A 8 -32.04 42.66 -4.72
CA PHE A 8 -31.64 43.14 -3.38
C PHE A 8 -32.74 43.75 -2.50
N ALA A 9 -33.61 42.86 -2.02
CA ALA A 9 -34.29 43.00 -0.73
C ALA A 9 -33.84 41.83 0.17
N LYS A 10 -33.65 41.93 1.49
CA LYS A 10 -33.55 43.02 2.45
C LYS A 10 -33.12 42.33 3.74
N CYS A 11 -32.04 42.79 4.39
CA CYS A 11 -31.81 42.55 5.82
C CYS A 11 -32.82 43.32 6.66
N SER A 12 -33.33 42.68 7.72
CA SER A 12 -33.89 43.21 9.00
C SER A 12 -34.43 41.97 9.74
N TYR A 13 -34.10 41.65 11.00
CA TYR A 13 -33.90 42.48 12.18
C TYR A 13 -33.28 41.62 13.32
N LEU A 14 -32.36 42.22 14.11
CA LEU A 14 -31.99 42.07 15.54
C LEU A 14 -32.45 40.83 16.36
N MET A 15 -31.77 40.33 17.40
CA MET A 15 -30.44 40.44 18.03
C MET A 15 -30.55 39.58 19.32
N LEU A 16 -29.54 38.75 19.65
CA LEU A 16 -29.07 38.37 21.01
C LEU A 16 -30.11 37.73 22.00
N PHE A 17 -29.99 36.50 22.51
CA PHE A 17 -28.82 35.82 23.06
C PHE A 17 -29.12 34.31 23.24
N ALA A 18 -28.03 33.54 23.25
CA ALA A 18 -27.83 32.23 23.86
C ALA A 18 -27.90 30.99 22.93
N LEU A 19 -26.70 30.45 22.74
CA LEU A 19 -26.33 29.10 22.31
C LEU A 19 -26.28 28.87 20.81
N GLU A 20 -25.11 29.24 20.27
CA GLU A 20 -24.41 28.52 19.22
C GLU A 20 -24.46 27.00 19.48
N GLU A 21 -25.37 26.30 18.82
CA GLU A 21 -25.22 24.87 18.54
C GLU A 21 -25.24 24.68 17.03
N ASP A 22 -24.03 24.85 16.49
CA ASP A 22 -23.43 24.20 15.34
C ASP A 22 -24.34 23.24 14.54
N ARG A 23 -25.05 23.79 13.55
CA ARG A 23 -25.61 23.02 12.44
C ARG A 23 -24.58 22.95 11.32
N SER A 24 -23.66 21.99 11.41
CA SER A 24 -22.95 21.51 10.23
C SER A 24 -22.63 20.02 10.41
N MET A 25 -23.25 19.17 9.56
CA MET A 25 -22.79 17.80 9.36
C MET A 25 -21.30 17.84 9.00
N SER A 26 -20.48 16.91 9.52
CA SER A 26 -19.09 16.82 9.11
C SER A 26 -19.01 16.49 7.61
N PHE A 27 -17.98 17.00 6.94
CA PHE A 27 -17.81 16.88 5.49
C PHE A 27 -17.68 15.40 5.04
N ALA A 28 -17.16 14.51 5.90
CA ALA A 28 -17.04 13.07 5.65
C ALA A 28 -18.40 12.35 5.61
N THR A 29 -19.32 12.69 6.52
CA THR A 29 -20.63 12.04 6.65
C THR A 29 -21.53 12.19 5.41
N ALA A 30 -21.45 13.33 4.70
CA ALA A 30 -22.27 13.54 3.49
C ALA A 30 -21.86 12.62 2.33
N TYR A 31 -20.55 12.37 2.19
CA TYR A 31 -19.98 11.56 1.13
C TYR A 31 -20.13 10.05 1.37
N GLU A 32 -20.00 9.61 2.62
CA GLU A 32 -20.32 8.24 3.01
C GLU A 32 -21.78 7.90 2.72
N HIS A 33 -22.72 8.79 3.06
CA HIS A 33 -24.13 8.62 2.73
C HIS A 33 -24.39 8.60 1.21
N TYR A 34 -23.65 9.42 0.45
CA TYR A 34 -23.72 9.39 -1.01
C TYR A 34 -23.22 8.06 -1.57
N PHE A 35 -22.12 7.52 -1.04
CA PHE A 35 -21.60 6.20 -1.43
C PHE A 35 -22.60 5.09 -1.11
N VAL A 36 -23.16 5.07 0.11
CA VAL A 36 -24.22 4.11 0.49
C VAL A 36 -25.42 4.19 -0.44
N LYS A 37 -25.78 5.39 -0.93
CA LYS A 37 -26.85 5.56 -1.92
C LYS A 37 -26.50 4.88 -3.25
N LEU A 38 -25.27 4.99 -3.74
CA LEU A 38 -24.83 4.29 -4.96
C LEU A 38 -24.91 2.77 -4.79
N VAL A 39 -24.41 2.24 -3.67
CA VAL A 39 -24.51 0.82 -3.31
C VAL A 39 -25.97 0.35 -3.29
N ASN A 40 -26.84 1.11 -2.64
CA ASN A 40 -28.26 0.78 -2.53
C ASN A 40 -29.00 0.87 -3.87
N ASN A 41 -28.61 1.77 -4.78
CA ASN A 41 -29.15 1.79 -6.13
C ASN A 41 -28.80 0.51 -6.88
N THR A 42 -27.54 0.07 -6.84
CA THR A 42 -27.11 -1.21 -7.44
C THR A 42 -27.88 -2.40 -6.85
N ARG A 43 -28.11 -2.41 -5.53
CA ARG A 43 -28.93 -3.46 -4.89
C ARG A 43 -30.37 -3.46 -5.36
N LEU A 44 -30.99 -2.29 -5.47
CA LEU A 44 -32.36 -2.15 -5.97
C LEU A 44 -32.50 -2.62 -7.42
N GLU A 45 -31.52 -2.32 -8.28
CA GLU A 45 -31.45 -2.81 -9.66
C GLU A 45 -31.36 -4.34 -9.73
N ASN A 46 -30.76 -4.96 -8.72
CA ASN A 46 -30.68 -6.42 -8.55
C ASN A 46 -31.86 -7.01 -7.75
N GLY A 47 -32.90 -6.22 -7.43
CA GLY A 47 -34.09 -6.69 -6.71
C GLY A 47 -33.86 -6.95 -5.21
N LEU A 48 -32.82 -6.38 -4.63
CA LEU A 48 -32.43 -6.55 -3.22
C LEU A 48 -32.90 -5.37 -2.36
N ALA A 49 -33.08 -5.63 -1.06
CA ALA A 49 -33.38 -4.57 -0.09
C ALA A 49 -32.15 -3.64 0.11
N PRO A 50 -32.38 -2.33 0.35
CA PRO A 50 -31.31 -1.41 0.67
C PRO A 50 -30.71 -1.72 2.05
N LEU A 51 -29.41 -1.55 2.18
CA LEU A 51 -28.63 -1.66 3.40
C LEU A 51 -28.83 -0.44 4.29
N LYS A 52 -28.85 -0.66 5.60
CA LYS A 52 -28.93 0.39 6.63
C LYS A 52 -27.53 0.73 7.14
N ILE A 53 -27.26 2.00 7.43
CA ILE A 53 -25.95 2.40 7.96
C ILE A 53 -25.88 2.05 9.45
N ALA A 54 -24.91 1.20 9.81
CA ALA A 54 -24.65 0.85 11.20
C ALA A 54 -23.41 1.60 11.70
N LYS A 55 -23.58 2.40 12.75
CA LYS A 55 -22.50 3.17 13.40
C LYS A 55 -21.25 2.33 13.70
N PRO A 56 -21.33 1.15 14.34
CA PRO A 56 -20.13 0.35 14.61
C PRO A 56 -19.43 -0.16 13.33
N LEU A 57 -20.15 -0.37 12.22
CA LEU A 57 -19.51 -0.74 10.95
C LEU A 57 -18.78 0.45 10.32
N ASN A 58 -19.38 1.66 10.37
CA ASN A 58 -18.74 2.91 9.95
C ASN A 58 -17.45 3.14 10.74
N GLU A 59 -17.53 3.13 12.07
CA GLU A 59 -16.37 3.35 12.93
C GLU A 59 -15.25 2.31 12.70
N SER A 60 -15.61 1.06 12.40
CA SER A 60 -14.64 0.02 12.04
C SER A 60 -13.97 0.31 10.69
N ALA A 61 -14.75 0.74 9.70
CA ALA A 61 -14.27 1.02 8.35
C ALA A 61 -13.39 2.28 8.29
N GLU A 62 -13.77 3.33 9.03
CA GLU A 62 -13.04 4.59 9.14
C GLU A 62 -11.65 4.34 9.73
N ARG A 63 -11.59 3.68 10.90
CA ARG A 63 -10.32 3.33 11.54
C ARG A 63 -9.42 2.46 10.66
N HIS A 64 -10.00 1.54 9.89
CA HIS A 64 -9.22 0.69 8.99
C HIS A 64 -8.65 1.48 7.82
N SER A 65 -9.44 2.40 7.23
CA SER A 65 -8.98 3.27 6.15
C SER A 65 -7.89 4.24 6.62
N GLN A 66 -8.07 4.86 7.79
CA GLN A 66 -7.04 5.70 8.42
C GLN A 66 -5.75 4.92 8.70
N TRP A 67 -5.89 3.68 9.21
CA TRP A 67 -4.75 2.84 9.48
C TRP A 67 -4.00 2.42 8.21
N MET A 68 -4.71 2.06 7.14
CA MET A 68 -4.10 1.74 5.85
C MET A 68 -3.31 2.93 5.28
N LEU A 69 -3.85 4.14 5.36
CA LEU A 69 -3.16 5.37 4.98
C LEU A 69 -1.94 5.64 5.87
N TYR A 70 -2.08 5.48 7.19
CA TYR A 70 -1.00 5.74 8.14
C TYR A 70 0.14 4.72 8.05
N ALA A 71 -0.20 3.44 7.86
CA ALA A 71 0.75 2.35 7.76
C ALA A 71 1.31 2.19 6.34
N ASP A 72 0.87 3.03 5.41
CA ASP A 72 1.17 2.96 3.98
C ASP A 72 0.98 1.54 3.41
N MET A 73 -0.15 0.91 3.77
CA MET A 73 -0.46 -0.47 3.40
C MET A 73 -1.92 -0.63 2.96
N PHE A 74 -2.17 -1.43 1.92
CA PHE A 74 -3.51 -1.77 1.45
C PHE A 74 -3.82 -3.26 1.68
N SER A 75 -4.58 -3.58 2.73
CA SER A 75 -4.81 -4.96 3.14
C SER A 75 -6.13 -5.15 3.90
N HIS A 76 -6.75 -6.32 3.71
CA HIS A 76 -7.88 -6.78 4.54
C HIS A 76 -7.47 -7.14 5.97
N VAL A 77 -6.18 -7.45 6.17
CA VAL A 77 -5.60 -7.71 7.49
C VAL A 77 -5.20 -6.39 8.12
N GLY A 78 -5.79 -6.10 9.28
CA GLY A 78 -5.59 -4.86 10.01
C GLY A 78 -4.43 -4.93 10.99
N ALA A 79 -4.23 -3.84 11.74
CA ALA A 79 -3.21 -3.72 12.78
C ALA A 79 -3.15 -4.97 13.68
N GLY A 80 -1.94 -5.49 13.90
CA GLY A 80 -1.70 -6.67 14.73
C GLY A 80 -2.29 -7.97 14.18
N GLY A 81 -2.55 -8.07 12.87
CA GLY A 81 -3.09 -9.28 12.24
C GLY A 81 -4.62 -9.43 12.36
N SER A 82 -5.33 -8.37 12.75
CA SER A 82 -6.78 -8.43 12.99
C SER A 82 -7.58 -8.67 11.71
N SER A 83 -8.58 -9.56 11.76
CA SER A 83 -9.51 -9.75 10.65
C SER A 83 -10.57 -8.63 10.60
N ALA A 84 -11.24 -8.46 9.46
CA ALA A 84 -12.34 -7.50 9.33
C ALA A 84 -13.46 -7.75 10.36
N SER A 85 -13.77 -9.02 10.64
CA SER A 85 -14.77 -9.39 11.64
C SER A 85 -14.34 -8.98 13.06
N ASP A 86 -13.08 -9.22 13.44
CA ASP A 86 -12.57 -8.80 14.76
C ASP A 86 -12.66 -7.28 14.93
N ARG A 87 -12.34 -6.52 13.87
CA ARG A 87 -12.43 -5.05 13.89
C ARG A 87 -13.87 -4.57 14.09
N MET A 88 -14.83 -5.17 13.38
CA MET A 88 -16.24 -4.83 13.49
C MET A 88 -16.85 -5.24 14.85
N GLU A 89 -16.44 -6.38 15.40
CA GLU A 89 -16.89 -6.83 16.73
C GLU A 89 -16.33 -5.91 17.81
N LYS A 90 -15.05 -5.56 17.73
CA LYS A 90 -14.40 -4.58 18.63
C LYS A 90 -15.04 -3.20 18.55
N ALA A 91 -15.59 -2.83 17.40
CA ALA A 91 -16.39 -1.61 17.23
C ALA A 91 -17.79 -1.70 17.85
N GLY A 92 -18.19 -2.87 18.36
CA GLY A 92 -19.49 -3.10 18.99
C GLY A 92 -20.60 -3.53 18.02
N PHE A 93 -20.26 -4.00 16.81
CA PHE A 93 -21.28 -4.60 15.93
C PHE A 93 -21.69 -5.96 16.51
N PRO A 94 -22.98 -6.18 16.84
CA PRO A 94 -23.41 -7.41 17.50
C PRO A 94 -23.35 -8.57 16.50
N MET A 95 -22.34 -9.43 16.60
CA MET A 95 -22.21 -10.59 15.72
C MET A 95 -22.93 -11.82 16.26
N TYR A 96 -23.26 -12.73 15.35
CA TYR A 96 -24.00 -13.95 15.64
C TYR A 96 -23.10 -15.08 16.15
N GLY A 97 -22.23 -14.84 17.13
CA GLY A 97 -21.39 -15.88 17.76
C GLY A 97 -20.38 -16.61 16.84
N GLU A 98 -20.40 -16.40 15.52
CA GLU A 98 -19.45 -16.90 14.53
C GLU A 98 -19.32 -15.90 13.34
N ASN A 99 -18.12 -15.83 12.73
CA ASN A 99 -17.63 -14.90 11.69
C ASN A 99 -18.39 -14.88 10.34
N TRP A 100 -19.60 -15.44 10.23
CA TRP A 100 -20.26 -15.73 8.95
C TRP A 100 -21.13 -14.57 8.43
N GLY A 101 -21.33 -13.54 9.25
CA GLY A 101 -22.27 -12.44 8.99
C GLY A 101 -21.68 -11.14 8.46
N THR A 102 -20.39 -11.09 8.13
CA THR A 102 -19.70 -9.87 7.68
C THR A 102 -18.96 -10.04 6.37
N ARG A 103 -18.75 -8.94 5.64
CA ARG A 103 -17.89 -8.85 4.45
C ARG A 103 -17.14 -7.53 4.45
N GLU A 104 -16.02 -7.47 3.73
CA GLU A 104 -15.26 -6.24 3.53
C GLU A 104 -14.91 -6.05 2.06
N ASN A 105 -15.04 -4.82 1.57
CA ASN A 105 -14.44 -4.38 0.31
C ASN A 105 -13.47 -3.24 0.60
N LEU A 106 -12.35 -3.22 -0.09
CA LEU A 106 -11.39 -2.12 -0.04
C LEU A 106 -11.20 -1.56 -1.46
N ALA A 107 -11.06 -0.25 -1.57
CA ALA A 107 -10.62 0.40 -2.82
C ALA A 107 -9.96 1.74 -2.49
N TYR A 108 -9.20 2.27 -3.43
CA TYR A 108 -8.79 3.68 -3.42
C TYR A 108 -8.77 4.23 -4.84
N VAL A 109 -8.84 5.56 -4.97
CA VAL A 109 -8.65 6.30 -6.22
C VAL A 109 -7.81 7.54 -5.95
N SER A 110 -7.11 8.06 -6.95
CA SER A 110 -6.43 9.35 -6.84
C SER A 110 -7.44 10.48 -6.65
N VAL A 111 -7.06 11.51 -5.86
CA VAL A 111 -7.90 12.69 -5.64
C VAL A 111 -7.44 13.82 -6.54
N ARG A 112 -8.36 14.34 -7.36
CA ARG A 112 -8.05 15.37 -8.37
C ARG A 112 -8.05 16.81 -7.80
N GLY A 113 -8.11 16.95 -6.48
CA GLY A 113 -8.07 18.25 -5.78
C GLY A 113 -9.34 19.11 -5.94
N ALA A 114 -10.49 18.51 -6.24
CA ALA A 114 -11.75 19.24 -6.33
C ALA A 114 -12.34 19.53 -4.93
N ALA A 115 -13.09 20.62 -4.82
CA ALA A 115 -13.91 20.92 -3.62
C ALA A 115 -15.06 19.93 -3.42
N ASP A 116 -15.26 18.99 -4.37
CA ASP A 116 -16.30 17.98 -4.39
C ASP A 116 -15.73 16.61 -4.78
N LEU A 117 -15.90 15.59 -3.92
CA LEU A 117 -15.40 14.22 -4.10
C LEU A 117 -16.41 13.29 -4.78
N THR A 118 -17.54 13.81 -5.27
CA THR A 118 -18.64 13.00 -5.82
C THR A 118 -18.19 12.16 -7.02
N ASP A 119 -17.27 12.66 -7.85
CA ASP A 119 -16.78 11.95 -9.04
C ASP A 119 -15.81 10.82 -8.63
N GLU A 120 -14.90 11.07 -7.69
CA GLU A 120 -14.01 10.06 -7.10
C GLU A 120 -14.81 8.95 -6.42
N ILE A 121 -15.90 9.28 -5.71
CA ILE A 121 -16.79 8.29 -5.09
C ILE A 121 -17.53 7.45 -6.13
N ARG A 122 -17.98 8.06 -7.24
CA ARG A 122 -18.57 7.29 -8.35
C ARG A 122 -17.55 6.35 -8.98
N GLN A 123 -16.31 6.80 -9.13
CA GLN A 123 -15.23 5.96 -9.65
C GLN A 123 -14.91 4.79 -8.71
N LEU A 124 -14.79 5.05 -7.40
CA LEU A 124 -14.62 4.00 -6.39
C LEU A 124 -15.73 2.97 -6.47
N HIS A 125 -17.00 3.41 -6.54
CA HIS A 125 -18.14 2.50 -6.67
C HIS A 125 -18.04 1.65 -7.94
N GLN A 126 -17.70 2.25 -9.08
CA GLN A 126 -17.57 1.52 -10.34
C GLN A 126 -16.43 0.49 -10.29
N ASN A 127 -15.28 0.84 -9.71
CA ASN A 127 -14.16 -0.09 -9.53
C ASN A 127 -14.57 -1.31 -8.70
N LEU A 128 -15.39 -1.09 -7.66
CA LEU A 128 -15.94 -2.17 -6.84
C LEU A 128 -16.95 -3.04 -7.59
N LEU A 129 -17.76 -2.47 -8.50
CA LEU A 129 -18.68 -3.25 -9.34
C LEU A 129 -17.96 -4.11 -10.38
N ASN A 130 -16.81 -3.64 -10.87
CA ASN A 130 -16.02 -4.35 -11.88
C ASN A 130 -15.24 -5.55 -11.29
N SER A 131 -15.08 -5.62 -9.96
CA SER A 131 -14.44 -6.76 -9.28
C SER A 131 -15.47 -7.84 -8.89
N PRO A 132 -15.34 -9.09 -9.37
CA PRO A 132 -16.30 -10.16 -9.04
C PRO A 132 -16.42 -10.50 -7.55
N SER A 133 -15.36 -10.35 -6.76
CA SER A 133 -15.41 -10.57 -5.30
C SER A 133 -16.14 -9.42 -4.60
N HIS A 134 -15.83 -8.18 -4.97
CA HIS A 134 -16.45 -6.98 -4.38
C HIS A 134 -17.92 -6.84 -4.76
N TYR A 135 -18.25 -7.10 -6.03
CA TYR A 135 -19.61 -7.13 -6.53
C TYR A 135 -20.47 -8.12 -5.75
N ARG A 136 -19.95 -9.34 -5.51
CA ARG A 136 -20.66 -10.37 -4.71
C ARG A 136 -21.01 -9.88 -3.31
N ASN A 137 -20.12 -9.12 -2.65
CA ASN A 137 -20.41 -8.54 -1.34
C ASN A 137 -21.50 -7.46 -1.41
N ILE A 138 -21.44 -6.59 -2.44
CA ILE A 138 -22.42 -5.51 -2.66
C ILE A 138 -23.83 -6.07 -2.91
N VAL A 139 -23.96 -7.16 -3.66
CA VAL A 139 -25.24 -7.80 -4.00
C VAL A 139 -25.56 -9.03 -3.14
N ASP A 140 -24.91 -9.20 -1.99
CA ASP A 140 -25.19 -10.31 -1.09
C ASP A 140 -26.60 -10.11 -0.45
N PRO A 141 -27.56 -11.03 -0.65
CA PRO A 141 -28.90 -10.92 -0.11
C PRO A 141 -28.97 -11.09 1.42
N ASP A 142 -27.94 -11.68 2.03
CA ASP A 142 -27.88 -11.89 3.48
C ASP A 142 -27.44 -10.63 4.24
N MET A 143 -26.86 -9.64 3.56
CA MET A 143 -26.42 -8.40 4.21
C MET A 143 -27.59 -7.44 4.45
N GLU A 144 -27.65 -6.88 5.66
CA GLU A 144 -28.69 -5.95 6.10
C GLU A 144 -28.14 -4.55 6.42
N PHE A 145 -26.86 -4.48 6.79
CA PHE A 145 -26.18 -3.28 7.23
C PHE A 145 -24.91 -3.02 6.44
N ILE A 146 -24.53 -1.75 6.36
CA ILE A 146 -23.27 -1.28 5.78
C ILE A 146 -22.63 -0.24 6.70
N GLY A 147 -21.31 -0.17 6.66
CA GLY A 147 -20.52 0.96 7.08
C GLY A 147 -19.50 1.32 6.02
N ILE A 148 -19.28 2.61 5.80
CA ILE A 148 -18.28 3.16 4.90
C ILE A 148 -17.29 3.95 5.75
N GLY A 149 -16.01 3.70 5.56
CA GLY A 149 -14.94 4.58 6.02
C GLY A 149 -14.30 5.18 4.80
N LEU A 150 -14.47 6.48 4.60
CA LEU A 150 -13.96 7.18 3.44
C LEU A 150 -12.93 8.21 3.89
N GLU A 151 -11.66 7.98 3.55
CA GLU A 151 -10.55 8.75 4.06
C GLU A 151 -9.69 9.31 2.94
N MET A 152 -9.29 10.56 3.09
CA MET A 152 -8.28 11.17 2.24
C MET A 152 -6.94 11.13 2.95
N GLY A 153 -5.90 10.71 2.23
CA GLY A 153 -4.55 10.73 2.76
C GLY A 153 -3.50 10.50 1.68
N ASN A 154 -2.25 10.53 2.10
CA ASN A 154 -1.15 10.12 1.24
C ASN A 154 -1.00 8.61 1.37
N PHE A 155 -0.94 7.92 0.23
CA PHE A 155 -0.67 6.50 0.13
C PHE A 155 0.31 6.32 -1.03
N GLN A 156 1.44 5.68 -0.76
CA GLN A 156 2.52 5.44 -1.72
C GLN A 156 2.99 6.75 -2.39
N GLY A 157 3.04 7.85 -1.64
CA GLY A 157 3.44 9.17 -2.17
C GLY A 157 2.35 9.98 -2.87
N HIS A 158 1.14 9.43 -3.04
CA HIS A 158 0.04 10.10 -3.77
C HIS A 158 -1.15 10.44 -2.87
N ALA A 159 -1.81 11.57 -3.16
CA ALA A 159 -3.07 11.91 -2.50
C ALA A 159 -4.23 11.04 -3.05
N VAL A 160 -4.76 10.17 -2.20
CA VAL A 160 -5.82 9.22 -2.55
C VAL A 160 -7.07 9.43 -1.70
N LEU A 161 -8.21 8.98 -2.23
CA LEU A 161 -9.45 8.75 -1.54
C LEU A 161 -9.58 7.24 -1.36
N MET A 162 -9.35 6.79 -0.13
CA MET A 162 -9.42 5.38 0.25
C MET A 162 -10.76 5.07 0.87
N VAL A 163 -11.31 3.91 0.54
CA VAL A 163 -12.57 3.42 1.09
C VAL A 163 -12.44 2.00 1.64
N THR A 164 -13.01 1.82 2.83
CA THR A 164 -13.38 0.51 3.37
C THR A 164 -14.91 0.42 3.39
N GLN A 165 -15.49 -0.64 2.83
CA GLN A 165 -16.90 -0.98 2.98
C GLN A 165 -17.03 -2.22 3.87
N ASN A 166 -17.66 -2.07 5.04
CA ASN A 166 -17.97 -3.16 5.94
C ASN A 166 -19.44 -3.51 5.83
N PHE A 167 -19.75 -4.75 5.48
CA PHE A 167 -21.12 -5.26 5.42
C PHE A 167 -21.40 -6.15 6.62
N GLY A 168 -22.63 -6.13 7.09
CA GLY A 168 -23.02 -6.91 8.27
C GLY A 168 -24.46 -7.41 8.25
N ARG A 169 -24.65 -8.56 8.88
CA ARG A 169 -25.95 -9.13 9.28
C ARG A 169 -25.92 -9.44 10.77
N THR A 170 -27.03 -9.19 11.47
CA THR A 170 -27.11 -9.41 12.93
C THR A 170 -28.52 -9.77 13.40
N THR A 171 -28.62 -10.46 14.54
CA THR A 171 -29.87 -10.60 15.32
C THR A 171 -30.21 -9.40 16.19
N GLY A 172 -29.22 -8.56 16.49
CA GLY A 172 -29.37 -7.39 17.32
C GLY A 172 -29.93 -6.20 16.55
N GLN A 173 -30.13 -5.08 17.25
CA GLN A 173 -30.38 -3.79 16.62
C GLN A 173 -29.12 -2.94 16.86
N PRO A 174 -28.18 -2.91 15.90
CA PRO A 174 -27.01 -2.06 16.03
C PRO A 174 -27.45 -0.60 16.04
N VAL A 175 -26.68 0.25 16.72
CA VAL A 175 -26.92 1.70 16.70
C VAL A 175 -26.78 2.16 15.25
N LEU A 176 -27.85 2.74 14.71
CA LEU A 176 -27.82 3.31 13.36
C LEU A 176 -27.03 4.61 13.38
N ASP A 177 -26.25 4.84 12.33
CA ASP A 177 -25.60 6.13 12.15
C ASP A 177 -26.61 7.14 11.58
N THR A 178 -26.86 8.22 12.33
CA THR A 178 -27.76 9.30 11.91
C THR A 178 -27.02 10.57 11.49
N GLY A 179 -25.68 10.54 11.44
CA GLY A 179 -24.85 11.57 10.80
C GLY A 179 -24.51 12.83 11.63
N VAL A 180 -24.24 12.71 12.93
CA VAL A 180 -23.86 13.85 13.78
C VAL A 180 -22.59 13.55 14.61
N PHE A 181 -21.40 13.86 14.06
CA PHE A 181 -20.14 13.93 14.81
C PHE A 181 -19.27 15.14 14.41
N GLY A 182 -18.53 15.67 15.38
CA GLY A 182 -17.72 16.89 15.27
C GLY A 182 -16.34 16.67 14.64
N ARG A 183 -15.79 17.74 14.05
CA ARG A 183 -14.53 17.78 13.29
C ARG A 183 -13.38 17.03 13.97
N GLY A 184 -12.95 15.92 13.35
CA GLY A 184 -11.58 15.41 13.49
C GLY A 184 -10.61 16.31 12.74
N ILE A 185 -9.39 16.43 13.26
CA ILE A 185 -8.34 17.32 12.74
C ILE A 185 -7.91 16.82 11.37
N VAL A 186 -8.14 17.62 10.33
CA VAL A 186 -7.53 17.43 9.00
C VAL A 186 -6.04 17.80 9.15
N PRO A 187 -5.08 16.88 8.93
CA PRO A 187 -3.67 17.25 8.88
C PRO A 187 -3.46 18.26 7.75
N ALA A 188 -2.59 19.25 7.97
CA ALA A 188 -2.29 20.25 6.94
C ALA A 188 -1.71 19.54 5.71
N ILE A 189 -2.44 19.58 4.60
CA ILE A 189 -1.99 19.12 3.30
C ILE A 189 -0.83 20.02 2.88
N ASP A 190 0.34 19.43 2.68
CA ASP A 190 1.46 20.11 2.04
C ASP A 190 1.12 20.30 0.55
N THR A 191 0.90 21.56 0.17
CA THR A 191 0.60 21.97 -1.21
C THR A 191 1.87 22.40 -1.97
N SER A 192 3.05 22.19 -1.39
CA SER A 192 4.33 22.66 -1.92
C SER A 192 5.17 21.60 -2.63
N ALA A 193 4.80 20.32 -2.59
CA ALA A 193 5.26 19.33 -3.54
C ALA A 193 4.54 19.54 -4.88
N GLU A 194 5.26 19.48 -5.99
CA GLU A 194 4.86 20.00 -7.32
C GLU A 194 3.54 19.46 -7.87
N SER A 195 2.44 20.02 -7.38
CA SER A 195 1.09 19.81 -7.88
C SER A 195 0.85 20.61 -9.16
N ARG A 196 1.47 20.23 -10.29
CA ARG A 196 1.10 20.72 -11.64
C ARG A 196 1.91 20.00 -12.73
N GLY A 197 1.53 18.78 -13.07
CA GLY A 197 2.10 18.15 -14.28
C GLY A 197 1.47 16.84 -14.73
N GLU A 198 1.32 15.87 -13.85
CA GLU A 198 1.61 14.49 -14.29
C GLU A 198 0.44 13.54 -14.51
N TRP A 199 -0.82 13.92 -14.26
CA TRP A 199 -1.96 13.00 -14.47
C TRP A 199 -3.21 13.70 -15.03
N ARG A 200 -3.06 14.36 -16.19
CA ARG A 200 -4.21 14.91 -16.93
C ARG A 200 -4.40 14.18 -18.25
N ASP A 201 -5.22 13.13 -18.21
CA ASP A 201 -6.38 12.84 -19.09
C ASP A 201 -6.57 11.31 -19.25
N ASP A 202 -7.05 10.61 -18.21
CA ASP A 202 -7.47 9.18 -18.25
C ASP A 202 -8.74 8.99 -19.12
N SER A 203 -8.68 9.45 -20.36
CA SER A 203 -9.62 9.04 -21.40
C SER A 203 -9.26 7.62 -21.84
N PHE A 204 -9.62 6.64 -21.01
CA PHE A 204 -9.68 5.22 -21.36
C PHE A 204 -10.44 5.06 -22.69
N ASP A 205 -9.75 4.68 -23.77
CA ASP A 205 -10.36 4.52 -25.09
C ASP A 205 -10.70 3.06 -25.46
N GLY A 206 -10.55 2.12 -24.52
CA GLY A 206 -11.43 0.96 -24.42
C GLY A 206 -11.06 -0.25 -25.29
N VAL A 207 -9.83 -0.74 -25.22
CA VAL A 207 -9.51 -2.08 -25.74
C VAL A 207 -8.96 -2.99 -24.65
N VAL A 208 -9.85 -3.71 -23.96
CA VAL A 208 -9.47 -4.90 -23.17
C VAL A 208 -9.08 -5.99 -24.17
N LYS A 209 -7.80 -6.40 -24.20
CA LYS A 209 -7.31 -7.51 -25.04
C LYS A 209 -7.32 -8.79 -24.20
N THR A 210 -8.13 -9.77 -24.59
CA THR A 210 -8.19 -11.10 -23.94
C THR A 210 -7.58 -12.19 -24.85
N SER A 211 -6.94 -13.20 -24.25
CA SER A 211 -6.12 -14.18 -24.98
C SER A 211 -6.91 -15.32 -25.65
N SER A 212 -6.32 -15.87 -26.72
CA SER A 212 -6.73 -17.08 -27.45
C SER A 212 -5.91 -18.30 -26.96
N PRO A 213 -6.44 -19.54 -27.05
CA PRO A 213 -5.93 -20.75 -26.38
C PRO A 213 -4.46 -21.21 -26.59
N ASP A 214 -3.59 -20.50 -27.30
CA ASP A 214 -2.24 -20.98 -27.66
C ASP A 214 -1.05 -20.12 -27.16
N GLY A 215 -1.29 -19.12 -26.30
CA GLY A 215 -0.29 -18.14 -25.88
C GLY A 215 -0.24 -16.98 -26.88
N LEU A 216 -0.30 -15.73 -26.42
CA LEU A 216 -0.40 -14.55 -27.27
C LEU A 216 0.82 -13.63 -27.04
N ALA A 217 1.47 -13.26 -28.14
CA ALA A 217 2.24 -12.03 -28.18
C ALA A 217 1.25 -10.86 -28.37
N VAL A 218 1.06 -10.04 -27.34
CA VAL A 218 0.18 -8.89 -27.31
C VAL A 218 1.03 -7.63 -27.33
N GLN A 219 0.63 -6.66 -28.14
CA GLN A 219 1.25 -5.35 -28.14
C GLN A 219 0.16 -4.28 -27.95
N GLY A 220 0.47 -3.34 -27.08
CA GLY A 220 -0.30 -2.15 -26.76
C GLY A 220 -0.22 -1.08 -27.82
N THR A 221 -0.70 0.08 -27.43
CA THR A 221 -0.72 1.30 -28.21
C THR A 221 0.27 2.29 -27.60
N ALA A 222 0.13 3.59 -27.87
CA ALA A 222 0.94 4.61 -27.18
C ALA A 222 0.10 5.36 -26.13
N ARG A 223 -0.92 4.68 -25.61
CA ARG A 223 -1.88 5.12 -24.60
C ARG A 223 -2.00 3.98 -23.60
N SER A 224 -2.50 4.29 -22.41
CA SER A 224 -2.86 3.31 -21.39
C SER A 224 -3.73 2.16 -21.93
N ASP A 225 -3.21 0.95 -21.87
CA ASP A 225 -3.82 -0.31 -22.23
C ASP A 225 -4.14 -1.16 -20.96
N ASP A 226 -5.07 -2.10 -21.07
CA ASP A 226 -5.41 -3.08 -20.03
C ASP A 226 -5.36 -4.50 -20.63
N PHE A 227 -4.39 -5.30 -20.19
CA PHE A 227 -4.16 -6.67 -20.63
C PHE A 227 -4.49 -7.67 -19.52
N GLN A 228 -5.40 -8.59 -19.84
CA GLN A 228 -5.67 -9.76 -19.02
C GLN A 228 -5.34 -11.02 -19.82
N LEU A 229 -4.18 -11.61 -19.51
CA LEU A 229 -3.60 -12.75 -20.21
C LEU A 229 -4.08 -14.09 -19.60
N GLY A 230 -3.63 -15.18 -20.21
CA GLY A 230 -4.19 -16.52 -20.02
C GLY A 230 -3.54 -17.34 -18.92
N GLY A 231 -3.56 -18.67 -19.09
CA GLY A 231 -2.88 -19.63 -18.21
C GLY A 231 -1.72 -20.35 -18.90
N ARG A 232 -1.15 -19.73 -19.94
CA ARG A 232 0.00 -20.22 -20.69
C ARG A 232 1.02 -19.09 -20.79
N ALA A 233 2.27 -19.44 -21.07
CA ALA A 233 3.32 -18.47 -21.37
C ALA A 233 2.89 -17.47 -22.45
N ASP A 234 2.81 -16.21 -22.06
CA ASP A 234 2.38 -15.06 -22.84
C ASP A 234 3.51 -14.01 -22.94
N LEU A 235 3.45 -13.15 -23.97
CA LEU A 235 4.36 -12.00 -24.12
C LEU A 235 3.52 -10.75 -24.30
N ALA A 236 3.58 -9.80 -23.38
CA ALA A 236 2.85 -8.54 -23.48
C ALA A 236 3.82 -7.35 -23.50
N ARG A 237 3.49 -6.33 -24.31
CA ARG A 237 4.22 -5.07 -24.40
C ARG A 237 3.24 -3.91 -24.37
N GLY A 238 3.28 -3.05 -23.35
CA GLY A 238 2.45 -1.86 -23.20
C GLY A 238 2.84 -0.75 -24.18
N LEU A 239 4.15 -0.48 -24.27
CA LEU A 239 4.85 0.55 -25.06
C LEU A 239 4.91 1.92 -24.38
N ALA A 240 3.84 2.71 -24.42
CA ALA A 240 3.83 4.04 -23.86
C ALA A 240 2.45 4.36 -23.30
N GLY A 241 2.39 5.15 -22.23
CA GLY A 241 1.18 5.37 -21.46
C GLY A 241 1.12 4.40 -20.28
N ASP A 242 0.27 4.70 -19.31
CA ASP A 242 0.26 3.97 -18.05
C ASP A 242 -0.56 2.68 -18.21
N ASP A 243 0.13 1.56 -18.35
CA ASP A 243 -0.44 0.27 -18.78
C ASP A 243 -0.70 -0.66 -17.60
N TRP A 244 -1.79 -1.42 -17.67
CA TRP A 244 -2.12 -2.44 -16.68
C TRP A 244 -2.03 -3.84 -17.30
N ILE A 245 -1.09 -4.66 -16.85
CA ILE A 245 -0.78 -5.95 -17.47
C ILE A 245 -0.82 -7.08 -16.44
N HIS A 246 -1.72 -8.04 -16.62
CA HIS A 246 -1.80 -9.26 -15.80
C HIS A 246 -1.51 -10.52 -16.63
N GLY A 247 -0.42 -11.22 -16.33
CA GLY A 247 0.04 -12.47 -16.97
C GLY A 247 -0.88 -13.67 -16.71
N GLY A 248 -1.31 -13.82 -15.45
CA GLY A 248 -2.25 -14.87 -15.07
C GLY A 248 -1.52 -16.13 -14.64
N GLY A 249 -1.26 -17.05 -15.57
CA GLY A 249 -0.39 -18.18 -15.25
C GLY A 249 0.35 -18.69 -16.46
N GLY A 250 1.42 -19.46 -16.25
CA GLY A 250 2.40 -19.72 -17.28
C GLY A 250 3.68 -18.96 -16.99
N ASN A 251 4.66 -19.03 -17.89
CA ASN A 251 5.90 -18.28 -17.72
C ASN A 251 5.84 -17.09 -18.67
N ASP A 252 5.46 -15.94 -18.16
CA ASP A 252 5.10 -14.78 -18.94
C ASP A 252 6.26 -13.80 -19.06
N THR A 253 6.23 -12.97 -20.10
CA THR A 253 7.12 -11.81 -20.23
C THR A 253 6.29 -10.57 -20.45
N LEU A 254 6.29 -9.67 -19.47
CA LEU A 254 5.49 -8.46 -19.42
C LEU A 254 6.43 -7.26 -19.48
N ASP A 255 6.18 -6.34 -20.40
CA ASP A 255 7.00 -5.15 -20.65
C ASP A 255 6.04 -3.96 -20.66
N GLY A 256 6.13 -3.08 -19.65
CA GLY A 256 5.30 -1.88 -19.52
C GLY A 256 5.68 -0.86 -20.58
N GLY A 257 6.91 -0.36 -20.51
CA GLY A 257 7.52 0.47 -21.54
C GLY A 257 7.81 1.88 -21.05
N GLN A 258 6.93 2.84 -21.34
CA GLN A 258 7.02 4.21 -20.84
C GLN A 258 5.71 4.58 -20.18
N GLY A 259 5.75 5.33 -19.10
CA GLY A 259 4.56 5.60 -18.29
C GLY A 259 4.69 4.87 -16.96
N ASP A 260 3.76 5.16 -16.07
CA ASP A 260 3.75 4.56 -14.74
C ASP A 260 2.89 3.28 -14.81
N ASP A 261 3.55 2.15 -15.04
CA ASP A 261 2.92 0.88 -15.41
C ASP A 261 2.62 -0.02 -14.20
N ARG A 262 1.64 -0.91 -14.33
CA ARG A 262 1.32 -1.93 -13.33
C ARG A 262 1.34 -3.33 -13.94
N LEU A 263 2.29 -4.15 -13.50
CA LEU A 263 2.53 -5.49 -14.01
C LEU A 263 2.31 -6.52 -12.91
N ILE A 264 1.53 -7.57 -13.21
CA ILE A 264 1.36 -8.74 -12.33
C ILE A 264 1.67 -10.01 -13.12
N GLY A 265 2.67 -10.78 -12.70
CA GLY A 265 3.06 -12.04 -13.31
C GLY A 265 1.98 -13.11 -13.12
N GLY A 266 1.81 -13.55 -11.88
CA GLY A 266 0.81 -14.54 -11.51
C GLY A 266 1.45 -15.87 -11.13
N TYR A 267 1.09 -16.97 -11.78
CA TYR A 267 1.67 -18.27 -11.50
C TYR A 267 2.74 -18.64 -12.52
N GLY A 268 3.99 -18.80 -12.13
CA GLY A 268 5.02 -19.40 -12.99
C GLY A 268 6.40 -18.80 -12.77
N PHE A 269 7.25 -18.85 -13.78
CA PHE A 269 8.48 -18.04 -13.81
C PHE A 269 8.19 -16.88 -14.76
N ASP A 270 8.01 -15.69 -14.21
CA ASP A 270 7.64 -14.50 -14.96
C ASP A 270 8.80 -13.52 -15.07
N VAL A 271 8.82 -12.77 -16.17
CA VAL A 271 9.75 -11.66 -16.39
C VAL A 271 8.93 -10.38 -16.54
N LEU A 272 9.08 -9.46 -15.59
CA LEU A 272 8.38 -8.18 -15.57
C LEU A 272 9.40 -7.06 -15.77
N LEU A 273 9.18 -6.22 -16.77
CA LEU A 273 9.99 -5.05 -17.09
C LEU A 273 9.09 -3.81 -17.00
N GLY A 274 9.35 -2.93 -16.04
CA GLY A 274 8.62 -1.66 -15.85
C GLY A 274 8.93 -0.71 -17.00
N GLY A 275 10.15 -0.18 -17.01
CA GLY A 275 10.66 0.61 -18.13
C GLY A 275 11.03 2.03 -17.72
N LEU A 276 10.33 3.03 -18.22
CA LEU A 276 10.52 4.41 -17.80
C LEU A 276 9.24 4.92 -17.15
N GLY A 277 9.31 5.39 -15.91
CA GLY A 277 8.15 5.80 -15.12
C GLY A 277 8.23 5.18 -13.74
N ASN A 278 7.28 5.51 -12.87
CA ASN A 278 7.19 4.92 -11.55
C ASN A 278 6.30 3.68 -11.63
N ASP A 279 6.91 2.51 -11.70
CA ASP A 279 6.23 1.27 -12.01
C ASP A 279 5.89 0.45 -10.76
N VAL A 280 4.84 -0.36 -10.84
CA VAL A 280 4.45 -1.34 -9.82
C VAL A 280 4.48 -2.74 -10.39
N LEU A 281 5.42 -3.57 -9.93
CA LEU A 281 5.62 -4.94 -10.39
C LEU A 281 5.33 -5.93 -9.25
N ASP A 282 4.55 -6.96 -9.54
CA ASP A 282 4.17 -8.04 -8.60
C ASP A 282 4.36 -9.40 -9.27
N GLY A 283 5.43 -10.14 -8.93
CA GLY A 283 5.75 -11.46 -9.49
C GLY A 283 4.70 -12.50 -9.14
N ASN A 284 4.32 -12.53 -7.87
CA ASN A 284 3.29 -13.36 -7.26
C ASN A 284 3.74 -14.76 -6.84
N GLN A 285 3.72 -15.75 -7.72
CA GLN A 285 4.07 -17.12 -7.34
C GLN A 285 5.02 -17.73 -8.35
N GLY A 286 6.11 -18.26 -7.80
CA GLY A 286 7.20 -18.88 -8.52
C GLY A 286 8.41 -17.95 -8.54
N ASN A 287 9.47 -18.38 -9.20
CA ASN A 287 10.74 -17.68 -9.14
C ASN A 287 10.76 -16.63 -10.23
N ASP A 288 10.59 -15.36 -9.91
CA ASP A 288 10.34 -14.32 -10.90
C ASP A 288 11.54 -13.39 -11.09
N ARG A 289 11.55 -12.69 -12.22
CA ARG A 289 12.51 -11.63 -12.52
C ARG A 289 11.79 -10.31 -12.73
N LEU A 290 12.05 -9.34 -11.88
CA LEU A 290 11.46 -8.01 -11.92
C LEU A 290 12.54 -6.95 -12.16
N GLU A 291 12.33 -6.07 -13.14
CA GLU A 291 13.21 -4.94 -13.44
C GLU A 291 12.39 -3.65 -13.54
N GLY A 292 12.58 -2.70 -12.62
CA GLY A 292 11.91 -1.39 -12.65
C GLY A 292 12.49 -0.46 -13.73
N HIS A 293 13.81 -0.50 -13.89
CA HIS A 293 14.62 0.30 -14.81
C HIS A 293 14.79 1.76 -14.42
N GLY A 294 13.81 2.63 -14.61
CA GLY A 294 14.01 4.06 -14.38
C GLY A 294 12.77 4.78 -13.92
N GLY A 295 12.84 5.39 -12.74
CA GLY A 295 11.73 6.00 -12.02
C GLY A 295 11.77 5.51 -10.58
N ASN A 296 10.74 5.80 -9.79
CA ASN A 296 10.68 5.33 -8.40
C ASN A 296 9.75 4.12 -8.34
N ASP A 297 10.33 2.93 -8.38
CA ASP A 297 9.61 1.70 -8.65
C ASP A 297 9.26 0.94 -7.37
N LEU A 298 8.19 0.15 -7.43
CA LEU A 298 7.77 -0.76 -6.38
C LEU A 298 7.71 -2.19 -6.89
N LEU A 299 8.64 -3.03 -6.42
CA LEU A 299 8.79 -4.42 -6.86
C LEU A 299 8.48 -5.38 -5.70
N TRP A 300 7.56 -6.31 -5.94
CA TRP A 300 7.26 -7.44 -5.04
C TRP A 300 7.54 -8.77 -5.74
N GLY A 301 8.50 -9.55 -5.23
CA GLY A 301 8.73 -10.93 -5.69
C GLY A 301 7.60 -11.87 -5.26
N ARG A 302 7.29 -11.84 -3.95
CA ARG A 302 6.34 -12.69 -3.22
C ARG A 302 6.85 -14.11 -2.98
N ASP A 303 6.25 -15.15 -3.54
CA ASP A 303 6.57 -16.54 -3.20
C ASP A 303 7.51 -17.13 -4.25
N GLY A 304 8.78 -17.38 -3.93
CA GLY A 304 9.75 -17.95 -4.86
C GLY A 304 11.17 -17.47 -4.56
N ASP A 305 12.17 -18.08 -5.20
CA ASP A 305 13.51 -17.50 -5.20
C ASP A 305 13.58 -16.44 -6.32
N ASP A 306 13.38 -15.18 -5.97
CA ASP A 306 13.14 -14.09 -6.92
C ASP A 306 14.39 -13.25 -7.21
N THR A 307 14.36 -12.52 -8.31
CA THR A 307 15.42 -11.59 -8.71
C THR A 307 14.83 -10.23 -9.05
N LEU A 308 15.08 -9.23 -8.19
CA LEU A 308 14.54 -7.88 -8.30
C LEU A 308 15.67 -6.87 -8.57
N ASN A 309 15.43 -5.93 -9.49
CA ASN A 309 16.33 -4.82 -9.78
C ASN A 309 15.53 -3.53 -9.93
N GLY A 310 15.73 -2.56 -9.04
CA GLY A 310 15.07 -1.25 -9.08
C GLY A 310 15.52 -0.45 -10.29
N GLY A 311 16.81 -0.12 -10.33
CA GLY A 311 17.42 0.57 -11.46
C GLY A 311 17.85 1.97 -11.08
N PHE A 312 17.23 3.00 -11.66
CA PHE A 312 17.51 4.39 -11.31
C PHE A 312 16.28 5.04 -10.69
N GLY A 313 16.42 5.62 -9.50
CA GLY A 313 15.39 6.36 -8.80
C GLY A 313 15.30 5.90 -7.35
N PHE A 314 14.24 6.26 -6.64
CA PHE A 314 14.04 5.88 -5.24
C PHE A 314 13.15 4.64 -5.19
N ASP A 315 13.77 3.47 -5.20
CA ASP A 315 13.05 2.22 -5.39
C ASP A 315 12.70 1.53 -4.07
N THR A 316 11.60 0.78 -4.07
CA THR A 316 11.24 -0.14 -2.98
C THR A 316 11.15 -1.56 -3.52
N LEU A 317 12.05 -2.42 -3.05
CA LEU A 317 12.12 -3.83 -3.43
C LEU A 317 11.80 -4.71 -2.23
N ILE A 318 10.89 -5.66 -2.42
CA ILE A 318 10.49 -6.62 -1.40
C ILE A 318 10.55 -8.02 -2.03
N GLY A 319 11.50 -8.84 -1.59
CA GLY A 319 11.71 -10.21 -2.07
C GLY A 319 10.51 -11.09 -1.73
N GLY A 320 10.31 -11.39 -0.45
CA GLY A 320 9.16 -12.14 0.03
C GLY A 320 9.56 -13.45 0.70
N ASN A 321 9.09 -14.58 0.19
CA ASN A 321 9.41 -15.92 0.69
C ASN A 321 10.31 -16.63 -0.31
N GLY A 322 11.54 -16.97 0.06
CA GLY A 322 12.50 -17.64 -0.78
C GLY A 322 13.88 -17.01 -0.60
N ASN A 323 14.87 -17.48 -1.34
CA ASN A 323 16.21 -16.91 -1.30
C ASN A 323 16.33 -15.91 -2.45
N ASP A 324 16.10 -14.65 -2.12
CA ASP A 324 15.92 -13.60 -3.10
C ASP A 324 17.22 -12.85 -3.39
N VAL A 325 17.30 -12.26 -4.58
CA VAL A 325 18.39 -11.38 -4.98
C VAL A 325 17.84 -10.01 -5.34
N LEU A 326 18.22 -9.00 -4.57
CA LEU A 326 17.72 -7.63 -4.71
C LEU A 326 18.88 -6.66 -5.01
N TRP A 327 18.70 -5.86 -6.06
CA TRP A 327 19.59 -4.74 -6.41
C TRP A 327 18.78 -3.44 -6.45
N GLY A 328 19.12 -2.46 -5.61
CA GLY A 328 18.46 -1.15 -5.60
C GLY A 328 18.85 -0.36 -6.84
N GLY A 329 20.16 -0.18 -7.01
CA GLY A 329 20.73 0.46 -8.19
C GLY A 329 21.24 1.85 -7.85
N GLY A 330 20.62 2.89 -8.39
CA GLY A 330 21.02 4.27 -8.13
C GLY A 330 19.87 5.09 -7.59
N GLY A 331 20.04 5.65 -6.40
CA GLY A 331 19.07 6.44 -5.65
C GLY A 331 19.12 6.03 -4.20
N ASN A 332 18.17 6.51 -3.39
CA ASN A 332 18.08 6.10 -1.98
C ASN A 332 16.99 5.05 -1.87
N ASP A 333 17.40 3.79 -1.87
CA ASP A 333 16.49 2.67 -2.06
C ASP A 333 16.11 2.02 -0.73
N LYS A 334 14.96 1.33 -0.73
CA LYS A 334 14.52 0.48 0.38
C LYS A 334 14.41 -0.96 -0.07
N LEU A 335 15.23 -1.83 0.50
CA LEU A 335 15.31 -3.24 0.13
C LEU A 335 14.96 -4.12 1.33
N VAL A 336 14.00 -5.02 1.15
CA VAL A 336 13.56 -5.99 2.15
C VAL A 336 13.66 -7.40 1.56
N GLY A 337 14.53 -8.24 2.12
CA GLY A 337 14.70 -9.63 1.69
C GLY A 337 13.43 -10.44 1.97
N GLY A 338 13.17 -10.71 3.24
CA GLY A 338 11.93 -11.35 3.68
C GLY A 338 12.19 -12.62 4.47
N ILE A 339 11.68 -13.75 4.02
CA ILE A 339 11.94 -15.07 4.60
C ILE A 339 12.83 -15.85 3.66
N GLY A 340 14.05 -16.15 4.09
CA GLY A 340 14.97 -17.00 3.34
C GLY A 340 16.41 -16.55 3.55
N SER A 341 17.35 -16.95 2.70
CA SER A 341 18.73 -16.43 2.77
C SER A 341 18.97 -15.52 1.59
N ASP A 342 18.83 -14.23 1.83
CA ASP A 342 18.73 -13.22 0.77
C ASP A 342 20.08 -12.58 0.46
N THR A 343 20.24 -12.13 -0.77
CA THR A 343 21.38 -11.31 -1.20
C THR A 343 20.87 -9.93 -1.60
N ILE A 344 21.24 -8.91 -0.83
CA ILE A 344 20.72 -7.55 -0.96
C ILE A 344 21.89 -6.60 -1.22
N GLN A 345 21.77 -5.79 -2.27
CA GLN A 345 22.74 -4.76 -2.61
C GLN A 345 22.03 -3.42 -2.87
N GLY A 346 22.31 -2.41 -2.05
CA GLY A 346 21.74 -1.06 -2.17
C GLY A 346 22.19 -0.38 -3.46
N GLY A 347 23.48 -0.09 -3.57
CA GLY A 347 24.06 0.45 -4.79
C GLY A 347 24.65 1.84 -4.57
N ALA A 348 24.10 2.87 -5.21
CA ALA A 348 24.59 4.23 -5.09
C ALA A 348 23.51 5.14 -4.52
N GLY A 349 23.80 5.81 -3.41
CA GLY A 349 22.85 6.62 -2.65
C GLY A 349 22.82 6.14 -1.20
N ASN A 350 21.91 6.68 -0.40
CA ASN A 350 21.77 6.33 1.00
C ASN A 350 20.65 5.30 1.15
N ASP A 351 21.00 4.03 1.23
CA ASP A 351 20.04 2.95 1.13
C ASP A 351 19.60 2.43 2.49
N THR A 352 18.41 1.82 2.55
CA THR A 352 17.92 1.09 3.72
C THR A 352 17.75 -0.38 3.40
N LEU A 353 18.56 -1.23 4.06
CA LEU A 353 18.60 -2.67 3.81
C LEU A 353 18.07 -3.43 5.04
N ILE A 354 17.08 -4.28 4.81
CA ILE A 354 16.47 -5.15 5.82
C ILE A 354 16.53 -6.60 5.31
N GLY A 355 17.42 -7.43 5.88
CA GLY A 355 17.47 -8.87 5.56
C GLY A 355 16.17 -9.60 5.95
N SER A 356 15.64 -9.25 7.12
CA SER A 356 14.49 -9.93 7.75
C SER A 356 14.85 -11.32 8.27
N GLN A 357 14.04 -12.36 8.07
CA GLN A 357 14.29 -13.69 8.62
C GLN A 357 15.21 -14.47 7.69
N GLY A 358 16.41 -14.79 8.15
CA GLY A 358 17.33 -15.41 7.23
C GLY A 358 18.75 -15.61 7.72
N ASN A 359 19.64 -15.87 6.78
CA ASN A 359 21.06 -15.61 6.98
C ASN A 359 21.50 -14.84 5.75
N ASP A 360 21.48 -13.53 5.85
CA ASP A 360 21.47 -12.67 4.68
C ASP A 360 22.86 -12.12 4.36
N VAL A 361 23.05 -11.73 3.11
CA VAL A 361 24.24 -11.02 2.65
C VAL A 361 23.82 -9.64 2.19
N LEU A 362 24.26 -8.62 2.93
CA LEU A 362 23.91 -7.22 2.72
C LEU A 362 25.13 -6.45 2.25
N THR A 363 24.97 -5.61 1.22
CA THR A 363 26.01 -4.72 0.70
C THR A 363 25.40 -3.35 0.50
N GLY A 364 25.86 -2.34 1.25
CA GLY A 364 25.30 -0.99 1.16
C GLY A 364 25.69 -0.33 -0.16
N GLY A 365 26.98 -0.35 -0.47
CA GLY A 365 27.55 0.29 -1.64
C GLY A 365 28.09 1.68 -1.33
N ALA A 366 27.66 2.67 -2.10
CA ALA A 366 28.19 4.02 -2.05
C ALA A 366 27.16 5.00 -1.48
N GLY A 367 27.39 5.45 -0.26
CA GLY A 367 26.57 6.47 0.39
C GLY A 367 26.62 6.26 1.89
N ALA A 368 25.66 6.81 2.62
CA ALA A 368 25.47 6.56 4.03
C ALA A 368 24.28 5.62 4.20
N ASP A 369 24.58 4.33 4.35
CA ASP A 369 23.58 3.27 4.31
C ASP A 369 23.08 2.90 5.71
N THR A 370 21.85 2.42 5.79
CA THR A 370 21.22 1.98 7.03
C THR A 370 20.87 0.51 6.94
N PHE A 371 21.48 -0.30 7.81
CA PHE A 371 21.16 -1.71 7.93
C PHE A 371 20.27 -1.93 9.15
N VAL A 372 19.09 -2.51 8.93
CA VAL A 372 18.06 -2.64 9.97
C VAL A 372 17.93 -4.11 10.39
N PHE A 373 17.96 -4.34 11.70
CA PHE A 373 17.91 -5.67 12.30
C PHE A 373 16.74 -5.82 13.26
N HIS A 374 15.98 -6.89 13.06
CA HIS A 374 14.83 -7.27 13.89
C HIS A 374 15.11 -8.58 14.62
N ALA A 375 14.40 -8.80 15.73
CA ALA A 375 14.54 -10.03 16.50
C ALA A 375 14.11 -11.25 15.67
N GLY A 376 14.96 -12.29 15.65
CA GLY A 376 14.72 -13.49 14.84
C GLY A 376 15.22 -13.37 13.40
N GLY A 377 16.05 -12.36 13.11
CA GLY A 377 16.60 -12.15 11.77
C GLY A 377 17.68 -13.15 11.37
N GLY A 378 18.32 -13.81 12.34
CA GLY A 378 19.33 -14.85 12.07
C GLY A 378 20.74 -14.29 11.93
N SER A 379 21.57 -14.89 11.08
CA SER A 379 23.02 -14.60 11.00
C SER A 379 23.40 -13.90 9.69
N ASP A 380 23.52 -12.58 9.75
CA ASP A 380 23.70 -11.73 8.58
C ASP A 380 25.16 -11.27 8.40
N ASN A 381 25.55 -11.05 7.14
CA ASN A 381 26.86 -10.52 6.76
C ASN A 381 26.70 -9.20 6.01
N ILE A 382 27.21 -8.10 6.58
CA ILE A 382 27.37 -6.82 5.89
C ILE A 382 28.77 -6.79 5.28
N THR A 383 28.87 -6.72 3.95
CA THR A 383 30.13 -7.00 3.25
C THR A 383 31.07 -5.80 3.12
N ASP A 384 30.57 -4.58 3.29
CA ASP A 384 31.29 -3.34 2.99
C ASP A 384 31.10 -2.22 4.03
N TYR A 385 30.71 -2.55 5.26
CA TYR A 385 30.38 -1.59 6.33
C TYR A 385 31.46 -0.51 6.53
N GLN A 386 31.03 0.76 6.48
CA GLN A 386 31.85 1.96 6.62
C GLN A 386 31.53 2.70 7.93
N VAL A 387 32.45 2.60 8.89
CA VAL A 387 32.36 3.28 10.18
C VAL A 387 32.22 4.80 10.01
N GLY A 388 31.26 5.39 10.74
CA GLY A 388 30.97 6.83 10.75
C GLY A 388 30.27 7.35 9.49
N ILE A 389 29.97 6.46 8.54
CA ILE A 389 29.21 6.75 7.33
C ILE A 389 27.89 5.97 7.40
N ASP A 390 27.99 4.65 7.56
CA ASP A 390 26.84 3.76 7.66
C ASP A 390 26.27 3.71 9.08
N ARG A 391 25.04 3.22 9.19
CA ARG A 391 24.30 3.09 10.45
C ARG A 391 23.77 1.67 10.62
N LEU A 392 23.73 1.25 11.88
CA LEU A 392 23.06 0.02 12.29
C LEU A 392 21.82 0.40 13.10
N MET A 393 20.64 0.10 12.58
CA MET A 393 19.40 0.20 13.31
C MET A 393 19.06 -1.15 13.92
N ILE A 394 19.03 -1.22 15.25
CA ILE A 394 18.82 -2.50 15.96
C ILE A 394 17.59 -2.37 16.86
N ASP A 395 16.66 -3.30 16.71
CA ASP A 395 15.48 -3.41 17.57
C ASP A 395 15.89 -3.59 19.04
N ASP A 396 15.35 -2.72 19.90
CA ASP A 396 15.53 -2.71 21.35
C ASP A 396 15.30 -4.09 22.01
N ALA A 397 14.42 -4.91 21.43
CA ALA A 397 14.11 -6.26 21.89
C ALA A 397 15.29 -7.24 21.77
N ILE A 398 16.20 -7.01 20.82
CA ILE A 398 17.43 -7.82 20.63
C ILE A 398 18.41 -7.54 21.76
N LEU A 399 18.61 -6.26 22.10
CA LEU A 399 19.57 -5.84 23.13
C LEU A 399 19.15 -6.18 24.55
N ARG A 400 17.83 -6.23 24.83
CA ARG A 400 17.31 -6.62 26.16
C ARG A 400 17.53 -8.10 26.49
N GLN A 401 17.93 -8.92 25.52
CA GLN A 401 18.18 -10.36 25.69
C GLN A 401 19.67 -10.70 25.82
N SER A 402 20.57 -9.71 25.65
CA SER A 402 22.01 -9.91 25.64
C SER A 402 22.68 -9.73 27.02
N VAL A 403 23.93 -10.19 27.13
CA VAL A 403 24.84 -10.21 28.30
C VAL A 403 24.98 -8.85 29.03
N PRO A 404 25.59 -8.81 30.25
CA PRO A 404 25.59 -7.64 31.16
C PRO A 404 26.05 -6.29 30.58
N GLY A 405 26.69 -6.25 29.42
CA GLY A 405 27.03 -5.02 28.70
C GLY A 405 27.13 -5.19 27.18
N PHE A 406 26.84 -4.13 26.44
CA PHE A 406 26.90 -4.06 24.98
C PHE A 406 28.26 -4.45 24.37
N TYR A 407 29.36 -4.16 25.06
CA TYR A 407 30.70 -4.54 24.58
C TYR A 407 30.97 -6.05 24.66
N ASP A 408 30.22 -6.79 25.47
CA ASP A 408 30.44 -8.23 25.67
C ASP A 408 29.93 -9.08 24.49
N ILE A 409 29.06 -8.52 23.64
CA ILE A 409 28.56 -9.20 22.43
C ILE A 409 29.46 -8.99 21.21
N ILE A 410 30.48 -8.12 21.30
CA ILE A 410 31.30 -7.75 20.15
C ILE A 410 32.63 -8.51 20.17
N THR A 411 32.91 -9.22 19.08
CA THR A 411 34.23 -9.81 18.81
C THR A 411 34.85 -9.17 17.57
N GLU A 412 35.98 -8.48 17.76
CA GLU A 412 36.67 -7.75 16.70
C GLU A 412 37.90 -8.49 16.16
N THR A 413 38.16 -8.27 14.88
CA THR A 413 39.39 -8.62 14.19
C THR A 413 39.81 -7.44 13.30
N PRO A 414 41.03 -7.42 12.75
CA PRO A 414 41.45 -6.31 11.88
C PRO A 414 40.59 -6.07 10.64
N THR A 415 39.77 -7.06 10.22
CA THR A 415 39.01 -7.04 8.97
C THR A 415 37.50 -7.27 9.15
N LYS A 416 37.03 -7.47 10.39
CA LYS A 416 35.61 -7.65 10.69
C LYS A 416 35.32 -7.47 12.17
N ALA A 417 34.08 -7.13 12.49
CA ALA A 417 33.50 -7.26 13.82
C ALA A 417 32.29 -8.19 13.77
N VAL A 418 32.06 -8.94 14.83
CA VAL A 418 30.91 -9.84 14.97
C VAL A 418 30.14 -9.43 16.22
N LEU A 419 28.86 -9.10 16.07
CA LEU A 419 27.93 -8.82 17.15
C LEU A 419 27.05 -10.06 17.33
N ASP A 420 27.26 -10.81 18.42
CA ASP A 420 26.51 -12.02 18.74
C ASP A 420 25.52 -11.72 19.88
N PHE A 421 24.24 -11.55 19.51
CA PHE A 421 23.18 -11.25 20.46
C PHE A 421 22.58 -12.51 21.12
N GLY A 422 23.08 -13.69 20.74
CA GLY A 422 22.53 -14.97 21.16
C GLY A 422 21.26 -15.38 20.40
N ASN A 423 20.78 -16.59 20.69
CA ASN A 423 19.59 -17.19 20.05
C ASN A 423 19.65 -17.24 18.51
N GLY A 424 20.86 -17.27 17.94
CA GLY A 424 21.09 -17.30 16.49
C GLY A 424 21.08 -15.94 15.81
N ASN A 425 20.90 -14.82 16.53
CA ASN A 425 20.97 -13.47 15.98
C ASN A 425 22.43 -13.00 15.99
N VAL A 426 23.04 -12.95 14.82
CA VAL A 426 24.45 -12.59 14.66
C VAL A 426 24.59 -11.60 13.52
N ILE A 427 25.31 -10.51 13.73
CA ILE A 427 25.65 -9.55 12.68
C ILE A 427 27.17 -9.59 12.49
N THR A 428 27.61 -9.91 11.28
CA THR A 428 29.02 -9.81 10.90
C THR A 428 29.24 -8.59 10.02
N LEU A 429 29.98 -7.62 10.54
CA LEU A 429 30.39 -6.42 9.80
C LEU A 429 31.77 -6.68 9.19
N ILE A 430 31.87 -6.68 7.87
CA ILE A 430 33.13 -6.86 7.15
C ILE A 430 33.63 -5.49 6.71
N GLY A 431 34.86 -5.16 7.10
CA GLY A 431 35.47 -3.86 6.83
C GLY A 431 36.74 -3.65 7.65
N LYS A 432 37.53 -2.65 7.30
CA LYS A 432 38.82 -2.39 7.97
C LYS A 432 38.64 -1.42 9.13
N GLY A 433 39.25 -1.74 10.26
CA GLY A 433 39.31 -0.83 11.42
C GLY A 433 37.99 -0.67 12.15
N ILE A 434 37.10 -1.66 12.05
CA ILE A 434 35.85 -1.69 12.80
C ILE A 434 36.17 -2.03 14.27
N THR A 435 35.94 -1.08 15.17
CA THR A 435 36.07 -1.28 16.62
C THR A 435 34.73 -1.10 17.33
N ALA A 436 34.56 -1.69 18.51
CA ALA A 436 33.31 -1.62 19.27
C ALA A 436 32.98 -0.18 19.68
N GLU A 437 33.98 0.64 20.03
CA GLU A 437 33.73 2.05 20.35
C GLU A 437 33.20 2.81 19.13
N ALA A 438 33.71 2.50 17.93
CA ALA A 438 33.29 3.17 16.71
C ALA A 438 31.90 2.70 16.26
N ILE A 439 31.62 1.39 16.36
CA ILE A 439 30.28 0.83 16.10
C ILE A 439 29.24 1.42 17.06
N ALA A 440 29.59 1.63 18.34
CA ALA A 440 28.66 2.15 19.34
C ALA A 440 28.12 3.56 18.99
N GLU A 441 28.89 4.37 18.25
CA GLU A 441 28.45 5.68 17.77
C GLU A 441 27.55 5.61 16.52
N ASP A 442 27.55 4.47 15.83
CA ASP A 442 26.76 4.22 14.61
C ASP A 442 25.45 3.46 14.84
N ILE A 443 25.25 2.95 16.06
CA ILE A 443 24.03 2.25 16.42
C ILE A 443 22.92 3.22 16.81
N LEU A 444 21.77 3.03 16.18
CA LEU A 444 20.51 3.66 16.55
C LEU A 444 19.55 2.58 17.06
N LEU A 445 18.94 2.86 18.20
CA LEU A 445 17.93 1.98 18.80
C LEU A 445 16.55 2.52 18.49
N PHE A 446 15.61 1.63 18.19
CA PHE A 446 14.24 1.99 17.84
C PHE A 446 13.20 1.07 18.49
#